data_AF-A0A945M0Q0-F1
#
_entry.id   AF-A0A945M0Q0-F1
#
_cell.length_a   1.000
_cell.length_b   1.000
_cell.length_c   1.000
_cell.angle_alpha   90.00
_cell.angle_beta   90.00
_cell.angle_gamma   90.00
#
_symmetry.space_group_name_H-M   'P 1'
#
loop_
_entity.id
_entity.type
_entity.pdbx_description
1 polymer ?
#
loop_
_entity_poly.entity_id
_entity_poly.type
_entity_poly.pdbx_seq_one_letter_code
_entity_poly.pdbx_strand_id
1 'polypeptide(L)'
;GFVGTIRWAVFTFTFSLPILFGAQLLHALTFGASHLAAIHYLGSKITPSRAGTAQSLYSSLPLGLGMGVATYLGGVTYEYADGGAYLTMSFFCLGAFVLSLIKMFSIK
;
A
#
# COMPACT_ATOMS: atom_id res chain seq x y z
N GLY A 1 5.41 -1.90 -2.02
CA GLY A 1 6.58 -1.84 -1.12
C GLY A 1 7.57 -0.79 -1.60
N PHE A 2 8.59 -1.21 -2.35
CA PHE A 2 9.71 -0.34 -2.76
C PHE A 2 9.30 0.98 -3.43
N VAL A 3 8.51 0.93 -4.52
CA VAL A 3 8.05 2.14 -5.22
C VAL A 3 7.25 3.07 -4.29
N GLY A 4 6.43 2.49 -3.41
CA GLY A 4 5.69 3.25 -2.40
C GLY A 4 6.60 3.99 -1.42
N THR A 5 7.71 3.38 -1.02
CA THR A 5 8.72 3.98 -0.13
C THR A 5 9.28 5.26 -0.75
N ILE A 6 9.77 5.16 -2.00
CA ILE A 6 10.31 6.30 -2.74
C ILE A 6 9.23 7.39 -2.89
N ARG A 7 8.03 7.00 -3.32
CA ARG A 7 6.93 7.92 -3.57
C ARG A 7 6.53 8.73 -2.34
N TRP A 8 6.38 8.07 -1.19
CA TRP A 8 6.04 8.76 0.06
C TRP A 8 7.17 9.66 0.56
N ALA A 9 8.44 9.25 0.39
CA ALA A 9 9.57 10.12 0.71
C ALA A 9 9.56 11.41 -0.11
N VAL A 10 9.26 11.34 -1.42
CA VAL A 10 9.18 12.52 -2.30
C VAL A 10 8.26 13.60 -1.74
N PHE A 11 7.12 13.23 -1.15
CA PHE A 11 6.15 14.20 -0.59
C PHE A 11 6.69 15.00 0.59
N THR A 12 7.75 14.53 1.25
CA THR A 12 8.41 15.28 2.32
C THR A 12 9.25 16.43 1.78
N PHE A 13 9.80 16.30 0.56
CA PHE A 13 10.87 17.17 0.07
C PHE A 13 10.46 18.13 -1.05
N THR A 14 9.24 18.02 -1.59
CA THR A 14 8.82 18.88 -2.71
C THR A 14 7.32 19.13 -2.76
N PHE A 15 6.97 20.33 -3.23
CA PHE A 15 5.61 20.75 -3.58
C PHE A 15 5.43 20.92 -5.10
N SER A 16 6.39 20.47 -5.91
CA SER A 16 6.35 20.61 -7.37
C SER A 16 5.22 19.79 -7.98
N LEU A 17 4.21 20.47 -8.54
CA LEU A 17 3.02 19.82 -9.12
C LEU A 17 3.36 18.74 -10.17
N PRO A 18 4.29 18.95 -11.13
CA PRO A 18 4.68 17.89 -12.05
C PRO A 18 5.22 16.63 -11.38
N ILE A 19 6.03 16.80 -10.32
CA ILE A 19 6.59 15.67 -9.57
C ILE A 19 5.50 14.94 -8.79
N LEU A 20 4.63 15.68 -8.10
CA LEU A 20 3.50 15.11 -7.37
C LEU A 20 2.54 14.36 -8.30
N PHE A 21 2.29 14.89 -9.50
CA PHE A 21 1.49 14.21 -10.52
C PHE A 21 2.11 12.88 -10.95
N GLY A 22 3.41 12.87 -11.26
CA GLY A 22 4.14 11.64 -11.57
C GLY A 22 4.09 10.61 -10.43
N ALA A 23 4.25 11.07 -9.18
CA ALA A 23 4.15 10.22 -8.00
C ALA A 23 2.74 9.61 -7.83
N GLN A 24 1.67 10.37 -8.11
CA GLN A 24 0.30 9.88 -8.06
C GLN A 24 0.01 8.87 -9.20
N LEU A 25 0.57 9.06 -10.39
CA LEU A 25 0.48 8.07 -11.47
C LEU A 25 1.14 6.75 -11.08
N LEU A 26 2.33 6.80 -10.47
CA LEU A 26 2.99 5.60 -9.95
C LEU A 26 2.16 4.89 -8.87
N HIS A 27 1.45 5.66 -8.03
CA HIS A 27 0.50 5.08 -7.08
C HIS A 27 -0.63 4.33 -7.79
N ALA A 28 -1.30 4.95 -8.77
CA ALA A 28 -2.39 4.33 -9.52
C ALA A 28 -1.94 3.02 -10.20
N LEU A 29 -0.77 3.04 -10.85
CA LEU A 29 -0.21 1.86 -11.50
C LEU A 29 0.12 0.74 -10.52
N THR A 30 0.79 1.05 -9.41
CA THR A 30 1.17 0.04 -8.42
C THR A 30 -0.03 -0.51 -7.65
N PHE A 31 -1.02 0.32 -7.34
CA PHE A 31 -2.30 -0.10 -6.77
C PHE A 31 -3.04 -1.03 -7.73
N GLY A 32 -3.21 -0.63 -8.99
CA GLY A 32 -3.89 -1.43 -10.01
C GLY A 32 -3.22 -2.79 -10.22
N ALA A 33 -1.89 -2.82 -10.34
CA ALA A 33 -1.14 -4.07 -10.46
C ALA A 33 -1.32 -4.98 -9.24
N SER A 34 -1.25 -4.43 -8.02
CA SER A 34 -1.43 -5.20 -6.78
C SER A 34 -2.86 -5.74 -6.66
N HIS A 35 -3.85 -4.94 -7.04
CA HIS A 35 -5.26 -5.34 -7.02
C HIS A 35 -5.53 -6.48 -8.01
N LEU A 36 -5.09 -6.34 -9.26
CA LEU A 36 -5.25 -7.39 -10.27
C LEU A 36 -4.54 -8.69 -9.85
N ALA A 37 -3.32 -8.59 -9.31
CA ALA A 37 -2.60 -9.75 -8.80
C ALA A 37 -3.35 -10.45 -7.65
N ALA A 38 -3.93 -9.68 -6.71
CA ALA A 38 -4.70 -10.23 -5.61
C ALA A 38 -5.98 -10.93 -6.09
N ILE A 39 -6.75 -10.30 -6.98
CA ILE A 39 -7.98 -10.90 -7.53
C ILE A 39 -7.66 -12.16 -8.33
N HIS A 40 -6.63 -12.13 -9.17
CA HIS A 40 -6.15 -13.29 -9.90
C HIS A 40 -5.71 -14.43 -8.96
N TYR A 41 -4.94 -14.09 -7.92
CA TYR A 41 -4.50 -15.05 -6.91
C TYR A 41 -5.69 -15.71 -6.19
N LEU A 42 -6.65 -14.91 -5.71
CA LEU A 42 -7.85 -15.44 -5.07
C LEU A 42 -8.65 -16.33 -6.02
N GLY A 43 -8.83 -15.92 -7.28
CA GLY A 43 -9.51 -16.73 -8.29
C GLY A 43 -8.82 -18.08 -8.57
N SER A 44 -7.49 -18.13 -8.47
CA SER A 44 -6.73 -19.38 -8.64
C SER A 44 -6.72 -20.31 -7.43
N LYS A 45 -7.07 -19.80 -6.23
CA LYS A 45 -6.95 -20.53 -4.95
C LYS A 45 -8.28 -20.82 -4.28
N ILE A 46 -9.34 -20.09 -4.59
CA ILE A 46 -10.63 -20.17 -3.92
C ILE A 46 -11.67 -20.75 -4.88
N THR A 47 -12.52 -21.66 -4.37
CA THR A 47 -13.61 -22.24 -5.16
C THR A 47 -14.66 -21.18 -5.51
N PRO A 48 -15.37 -21.31 -6.66
CA PRO A 48 -16.40 -20.35 -7.07
C PRO A 48 -17.47 -20.10 -6.00
N SER A 49 -17.87 -21.15 -5.25
CA SER A 49 -18.85 -21.05 -4.16
C SER A 49 -18.43 -20.15 -2.99
N ARG A 50 -17.13 -19.88 -2.83
CA ARG A 50 -16.55 -19.04 -1.76
C ARG A 50 -15.96 -17.73 -2.28
N ALA A 51 -16.06 -17.46 -3.59
CA ALA A 51 -15.45 -16.28 -4.22
C ALA A 51 -15.99 -14.97 -3.63
N GLY A 52 -17.29 -14.88 -3.36
CA GLY A 52 -17.90 -13.69 -2.74
C GLY A 52 -17.34 -13.42 -1.34
N THR A 53 -17.18 -14.44 -0.50
CA THR A 53 -16.56 -14.30 0.83
C THR A 53 -15.11 -13.88 0.74
N ALA A 54 -14.33 -14.46 -0.19
CA ALA A 54 -12.93 -14.09 -0.37
C ALA A 54 -12.75 -12.63 -0.82
N GLN A 55 -13.58 -12.16 -1.76
CA GLN A 55 -13.57 -10.76 -2.20
C GLN A 55 -14.06 -9.81 -1.09
N SER A 56 -15.05 -10.22 -0.29
CA SER A 56 -15.50 -9.47 0.88
C SER A 56 -14.36 -9.30 1.90
N LEU A 57 -13.67 -10.39 2.28
CA LEU A 57 -12.51 -10.32 3.18
C LEU A 57 -11.38 -9.47 2.61
N TYR A 58 -11.08 -9.61 1.32
CA TYR A 58 -10.08 -8.79 0.64
C TYR A 58 -10.46 -7.31 0.61
N SER A 59 -11.75 -6.97 0.53
CA SER A 59 -12.19 -5.58 0.56
C SER A 59 -12.23 -5.04 1.99
N SER A 60 -12.68 -5.82 2.95
CA SER A 60 -12.84 -5.38 4.34
C SER A 60 -11.52 -5.29 5.11
N LEU A 61 -10.56 -6.18 4.86
CA LEU A 61 -9.32 -6.22 5.64
C LEU A 61 -8.28 -5.20 5.16
N PRO A 62 -7.62 -5.35 3.99
CA PRO A 62 -6.61 -4.38 3.56
C PRO A 62 -7.22 -3.05 3.11
N LEU A 63 -8.33 -3.06 2.35
CA LEU A 63 -8.93 -1.83 1.84
C LEU A 63 -9.85 -1.15 2.86
N GLY A 64 -10.48 -1.89 3.78
CA GLY A 64 -11.31 -1.30 4.84
C GLY A 64 -10.50 -0.97 6.09
N LEU A 65 -10.31 -1.98 6.94
CA LEU A 65 -9.65 -1.85 8.25
C LEU A 65 -8.23 -1.28 8.13
N GLY A 66 -7.43 -1.82 7.21
CA GLY A 66 -6.05 -1.39 6.99
C GLY A 66 -5.96 0.09 6.61
N MET A 67 -6.79 0.53 5.67
CA MET A 67 -6.88 1.94 5.28
C MET A 67 -7.41 2.82 6.42
N GLY A 68 -8.40 2.37 7.18
CA GLY A 68 -8.93 3.08 8.34
C GLY A 68 -7.88 3.32 9.42
N VAL A 69 -7.14 2.27 9.81
CA VAL A 69 -6.04 2.36 10.78
C VAL A 69 -4.92 3.27 10.25
N ALA A 70 -4.52 3.11 9.00
CA ALA A 70 -3.50 3.96 8.38
C ALA A 70 -3.90 5.44 8.33
N THR A 71 -5.19 5.72 8.09
CA THR A 71 -5.73 7.09 8.07
C THR A 71 -5.72 7.71 9.45
N TYR A 72 -6.17 6.98 10.47
CA TYR A 72 -6.14 7.44 11.86
C TYR A 72 -4.71 7.73 12.33
N LEU A 73 -3.79 6.78 12.16
CA LEU A 73 -2.39 6.96 12.54
C LEU A 73 -1.71 8.06 11.72
N GLY A 74 -2.10 8.21 10.45
CA GLY A 74 -1.66 9.31 9.60
C GLY A 74 -2.04 10.66 10.17
N GLY A 75 -3.30 10.83 10.60
CA GLY A 75 -3.78 12.05 11.26
C GLY A 75 -3.00 12.35 12.53
N VAL A 76 -2.88 11.37 13.43
CA VAL A 76 -2.10 11.51 14.68
C VAL A 76 -0.66 11.92 14.37
N THR A 77 0.00 11.27 13.41
CA THR A 77 1.40 11.59 13.07
C THR A 77 1.52 13.00 12.47
N TYR A 78 0.54 13.41 11.65
CA TYR A 78 0.52 14.72 11.01
C TYR A 78 0.44 15.86 12.04
N GLU A 79 -0.31 15.68 13.13
CA GLU A 79 -0.40 16.68 14.22
C GLU A 79 0.96 17.02 14.86
N TYR A 80 1.91 16.08 14.88
CA TYR A 80 3.22 16.27 15.54
C TYR A 80 4.37 16.51 14.57
N ALA A 81 4.24 16.14 13.29
CA ALA A 81 5.36 16.09 12.34
C ALA A 81 5.13 16.84 11.02
N ASP A 82 3.94 17.43 10.80
CA ASP A 82 3.56 18.11 9.55
C ASP A 82 3.96 17.28 8.31
N GLY A 83 4.72 17.87 7.37
CA GLY A 83 5.22 17.19 6.17
C GLY A 83 6.14 16.00 6.46
N GLY A 84 6.74 15.92 7.65
CA GLY A 84 7.51 14.76 8.11
C GLY A 84 6.67 13.50 8.28
N ALA A 85 5.35 13.62 8.44
CA ALA A 85 4.44 12.47 8.54
C ALA A 85 4.45 11.58 7.29
N TYR A 86 4.83 12.11 6.12
CA TYR A 86 4.99 11.32 4.91
C TYR A 86 6.14 10.30 5.00
N LEU A 87 7.17 10.56 5.81
CA LEU A 87 8.25 9.60 6.07
C LEU A 87 7.75 8.37 6.84
N THR A 88 6.76 8.53 7.73
CA THR A 88 6.15 7.40 8.44
C THR A 88 5.54 6.40 7.46
N MET A 89 4.82 6.89 6.44
CA MET A 89 4.28 6.02 5.38
C MET A 89 5.37 5.45 4.47
N SER A 90 6.48 6.18 4.27
CA SER A 90 7.66 5.65 3.58
C SER A 90 8.24 4.44 4.31
N PHE A 91 8.48 4.55 5.63
CA PHE A 91 8.97 3.43 6.45
C PHE A 91 7.98 2.26 6.51
N PHE A 92 6.68 2.53 6.56
CA PHE A 92 5.66 1.48 6.48
C PHE A 92 5.74 0.70 5.16
N CYS A 93 5.90 1.41 4.03
CA CYS A 93 6.09 0.79 2.71
C CYS A 93 7.40 0.00 2.62
N LEU A 94 8.47 0.47 3.27
CA LEU A 94 9.76 -0.22 3.34
C LEU A 94 9.63 -1.53 4.13
N GLY A 95 8.98 -1.50 5.29
CA GLY A 95 8.69 -2.70 6.08
C GLY A 95 7.92 -3.74 5.27
N ALA A 96 6.86 -3.32 4.56
CA ALA A 96 6.11 -4.21 3.67
C ALA A 96 6.97 -4.79 2.54
N PHE A 97 7.93 -4.01 2.00
CA PHE A 97 8.87 -4.50 1.00
C PHE A 97 9.82 -5.55 1.57
N VAL A 98 10.42 -5.29 2.73
CA VAL A 98 11.31 -6.23 3.42
C VAL A 98 10.59 -7.53 3.75
N LEU A 99 9.36 -7.47 4.29
CA LEU A 99 8.55 -8.65 4.56
C LEU A 99 8.26 -9.47 3.29
N SER A 100 7.97 -8.79 2.18
CA SER A 100 7.79 -9.46 0.88
C SER A 100 9.06 -10.19 0.42
N LEU A 101 10.23 -9.55 0.55
CA LEU A 101 11.51 -10.18 0.22
C LEU A 101 11.80 -11.39 1.12
N ILE A 102 11.61 -11.26 2.43
CA ILE A 102 11.79 -12.38 3.38
C ILE A 102 10.90 -13.55 2.96
N LYS A 103 9.61 -13.29 2.65
CA LYS A 103 8.69 -14.34 2.22
C LYS A 103 9.15 -14.98 0.91
N MET A 104 9.60 -14.19 -0.06
CA MET A 104 10.10 -14.67 -1.34
C MET A 104 11.30 -15.60 -1.20
N PHE A 105 12.25 -15.28 -0.32
CA PHE A 105 13.45 -16.11 -0.10
C PHE A 105 13.25 -17.27 0.89
N SER A 106 12.22 -17.20 1.73
CA SER A 106 11.88 -18.27 2.68
C SER A 106 11.05 -19.39 2.07
N ILE A 107 10.41 -19.15 0.91
CA ILE A 107 9.78 -20.20 0.11
C ILE A 107 10.90 -20.86 -0.70
N LYS A 108 11.50 -21.90 -0.13
CA LYS A 108 12.27 -22.92 -0.87
C LYS A 108 11.36 -24.10 -1.16
#